data_AF-W8ZLL6-F1
#
_entry.id   AF-W8ZLL6-F1
#
_cell.length_a   1.000
_cell.length_b   1.000
_cell.length_c   1.000
_cell.angle_alpha   90.00
_cell.angle_beta   90.00
_cell.angle_gamma   90.00
#
_symmetry.space_group_name_H-M   'P 1'
#
loop_
_entity.id
_entity.type
_entity.pdbx_description
1 polymer ?
#
loop_
_entity_poly.entity_id
_entity_poly.type
_entity_poly.pdbx_seq_one_letter_code
_entity_poly.pdbx_strand_id
1 'polypeptide(L)'
;MNISEYSLDRLASGTPRQRSAAAALRELDLFAILEAYSPVLAGTVPIDVDIPSSDLDVICEAGDLERFLRETEANFAHLDGYSSRRHLSQELPSVTVSFRWKDWAFELFAQPREAVRQNACRHMVAEGRLLKLSGAEARSAIRRLKEQGMKTEPAFARHFRLSGDPYARLLELADAGDEELQAIVEARMDWGLEGSLEKRKMVEQTEAYVKEQLKDDFSGHDWFHISRVARTADAIGEEEQANRFVCRLAALLHDLADDKLRDGEEAGLREVGDWLERLQADEGTIAATLEIISTISYKGGGRPPMATLEGQVVQDADRLDAIGAVGIARVFAYSGAVGRPIHDPGFSPRAALTPEEYRGREGTAIAHFYEKLLKLKDGMNTTAGRRLAAERHAFMLEYLEQFYGEWDGRR
;
A
#
# COMPACT_ATOMS: atom_id res chain seq x y z
N MET A 1 9.97 21.40 -7.62
CA MET A 1 8.56 21.35 -8.06
C MET A 1 7.95 22.73 -7.86
N ASN A 2 7.24 23.27 -8.84
CA ASN A 2 6.64 24.62 -8.77
C ASN A 2 5.16 24.50 -8.33
N ILE A 3 4.67 25.39 -7.46
CA ILE A 3 3.25 25.43 -7.04
C ILE A 3 2.30 25.57 -8.24
N SER A 4 2.79 26.09 -9.36
CA SER A 4 2.08 26.11 -10.64
C SER A 4 1.62 24.72 -11.14
N GLU A 5 2.20 23.64 -10.63
CA GLU A 5 1.76 22.26 -10.90
C GLU A 5 0.40 21.91 -10.25
N TYR A 6 -0.18 22.80 -9.46
CA TYR A 6 -1.44 22.60 -8.73
C TYR A 6 -2.54 23.60 -9.13
N SER A 7 -2.53 24.04 -10.39
CA SER A 7 -3.52 24.98 -10.93
C SER A 7 -4.94 24.41 -10.95
N LEU A 8 -5.94 25.31 -10.96
CA LEU A 8 -7.36 24.97 -11.13
C LEU A 8 -7.62 24.07 -12.35
N ASP A 9 -6.88 24.28 -13.44
CA ASP A 9 -7.02 23.48 -14.66
C ASP A 9 -6.56 22.04 -14.46
N ARG A 10 -5.51 21.82 -13.67
CA ARG A 10 -5.08 20.46 -13.32
C ARG A 10 -6.11 19.76 -12.45
N LEU A 11 -6.68 20.46 -11.46
CA LEU A 11 -7.76 19.89 -10.64
C LEU A 11 -8.98 19.49 -11.49
N ALA A 12 -9.32 20.29 -12.51
CA ALA A 12 -10.43 20.00 -13.42
C ALA A 12 -10.22 18.73 -14.27
N SER A 13 -8.97 18.29 -14.44
CA SER A 13 -8.62 17.01 -15.09
C SER A 13 -8.32 15.87 -14.10
N GLY A 14 -8.37 16.16 -12.80
CA GLY A 14 -7.98 15.26 -11.72
C GLY A 14 -9.06 14.25 -11.30
N THR A 15 -8.97 13.76 -10.07
CA THR A 15 -9.95 12.84 -9.47
C THR A 15 -11.35 13.45 -9.38
N PRO A 16 -12.42 12.65 -9.21
CA PRO A 16 -13.78 13.19 -9.09
C PRO A 16 -13.90 14.30 -8.04
N ARG A 17 -13.15 14.17 -6.95
CA ARG A 17 -13.12 15.16 -5.88
C ARG A 17 -12.34 16.42 -6.25
N GLN A 18 -11.18 16.30 -6.90
CA GLN A 18 -10.47 17.46 -7.45
C GLN A 18 -11.32 18.24 -8.46
N ARG A 19 -12.09 17.54 -9.31
CA ARG A 19 -13.04 18.19 -10.24
C ARG A 19 -14.17 18.91 -9.52
N SER A 20 -14.70 18.32 -8.44
CA SER A 20 -15.69 18.98 -7.58
C SER A 20 -15.12 20.24 -6.91
N ALA A 21 -13.90 20.19 -6.39
CA ALA A 21 -13.21 21.36 -5.83
C ALA A 21 -13.01 22.47 -6.88
N ALA A 22 -12.54 22.12 -8.07
CA ALA A 22 -12.36 23.07 -9.16
C ALA A 22 -13.69 23.73 -9.59
N ALA A 23 -14.79 22.98 -9.61
CA ALA A 23 -16.11 23.52 -9.90
C ALA A 23 -16.57 24.50 -8.81
N ALA A 24 -16.42 24.15 -7.54
CA ALA A 24 -16.77 25.01 -6.41
C ALA A 24 -15.97 26.32 -6.43
N LEU A 25 -14.67 26.26 -6.69
CA LEU A 25 -13.79 27.43 -6.80
C LEU A 25 -14.16 28.37 -7.96
N ARG A 26 -14.57 27.80 -9.11
CA ARG A 26 -15.01 28.59 -10.29
C ARG A 26 -16.38 29.23 -10.10
N GLU A 27 -17.32 28.52 -9.46
CA GLU A 27 -18.66 29.06 -9.21
C GLU A 27 -18.65 30.25 -8.26
N LEU A 28 -17.73 30.26 -7.30
CA LEU A 28 -17.52 31.39 -6.39
C LEU A 28 -16.68 32.52 -6.99
N ASP A 29 -16.16 32.34 -8.21
CA ASP A 29 -15.17 33.24 -8.83
C ASP A 29 -13.99 33.58 -7.89
N LEU A 30 -13.63 32.62 -7.02
CA LEU A 30 -12.85 32.89 -5.81
C LEU A 30 -11.45 33.43 -6.13
N PHE A 31 -10.80 32.84 -7.13
CA PHE A 31 -9.46 33.23 -7.54
C PHE A 31 -9.43 34.60 -8.23
N ALA A 32 -10.50 35.01 -8.92
CA ALA A 32 -10.59 36.33 -9.52
C ALA A 32 -10.87 37.40 -8.45
N ILE A 33 -11.79 37.11 -7.52
CA ILE A 33 -12.09 38.00 -6.38
C ILE A 33 -10.83 38.26 -5.55
N LEU A 34 -10.02 37.22 -5.32
CA LEU A 34 -8.83 37.30 -4.49
C LEU A 34 -7.54 37.60 -5.27
N GLU A 35 -7.60 37.90 -6.56
CA GLU A 35 -6.41 38.06 -7.45
C GLU A 35 -5.36 39.02 -6.86
N ALA A 36 -5.82 40.13 -6.24
CA ALA A 36 -4.96 41.13 -5.61
C ALA A 36 -4.10 40.60 -4.44
N TYR A 37 -4.41 39.39 -3.95
CA TYR A 37 -3.73 38.73 -2.83
C TYR A 37 -2.94 37.48 -3.26
N SER A 38 -2.74 37.27 -4.56
CA SER A 38 -1.97 36.13 -5.10
C SER A 38 -2.41 34.78 -4.51
N PRO A 39 -3.69 34.40 -4.67
CA PRO A 39 -4.27 33.26 -3.97
C PRO A 39 -3.66 31.95 -4.47
N VAL A 40 -3.36 31.04 -3.54
CA VAL A 40 -2.82 29.70 -3.82
C VAL A 40 -3.67 28.66 -3.13
N LEU A 41 -4.19 27.69 -3.89
CA LEU A 41 -4.84 26.52 -3.32
C LEU A 41 -3.78 25.60 -2.70
N ALA A 42 -3.86 25.40 -1.39
CA ALA A 42 -2.97 24.55 -0.62
C ALA A 42 -3.70 23.32 -0.06
N GLY A 43 -2.99 22.54 0.75
CA GLY A 43 -3.57 21.42 1.48
C GLY A 43 -3.62 20.13 0.66
N THR A 44 -4.60 19.28 0.96
CA THR A 44 -4.53 17.86 0.61
C THR A 44 -5.20 17.49 -0.70
N VAL A 45 -6.15 18.32 -1.16
CA VAL A 45 -6.88 18.11 -2.43
C VAL A 45 -5.96 18.24 -3.64
N PRO A 46 -5.06 19.25 -3.75
CA PRO A 46 -4.20 19.38 -4.91
C PRO A 46 -3.21 18.22 -5.10
N ILE A 47 -2.73 17.64 -4.00
CA ILE A 47 -1.78 16.52 -4.01
C ILE A 47 -2.45 15.13 -4.00
N ASP A 48 -3.79 15.10 -4.05
CA ASP A 48 -4.61 13.89 -4.15
C ASP A 48 -4.49 12.98 -2.91
N VAL A 49 -4.49 13.57 -1.71
CA VAL A 49 -4.51 12.84 -0.42
C VAL A 49 -5.62 13.32 0.52
N ASP A 50 -6.65 13.96 -0.03
CA ASP A 50 -7.85 14.37 0.68
C ASP A 50 -8.71 13.17 1.12
N ILE A 51 -9.48 13.37 2.21
CA ILE A 51 -10.46 12.42 2.77
C ILE A 51 -11.80 13.14 2.92
N PRO A 52 -12.98 12.49 3.01
CA PRO A 52 -14.27 13.18 2.90
C PRO A 52 -14.47 14.44 3.77
N SER A 53 -13.80 14.52 4.92
CA SER A 53 -13.80 15.67 5.83
C SER A 53 -12.82 16.80 5.49
N SER A 54 -11.94 16.65 4.49
CA SER A 54 -10.97 17.66 4.05
C SER A 54 -11.63 18.90 3.46
N ASP A 55 -11.07 20.04 3.82
CA ASP A 55 -11.37 21.41 3.41
C ASP A 55 -10.57 21.87 2.18
N LEU A 56 -10.92 23.05 1.68
CA LEU A 56 -10.19 23.79 0.64
C LEU A 56 -9.49 24.99 1.27
N ASP A 57 -8.17 24.86 1.43
CA ASP A 57 -7.30 25.90 1.95
C ASP A 57 -6.84 26.84 0.84
N VAL A 58 -7.17 28.14 0.93
CA VAL A 58 -6.66 29.17 0.02
C VAL A 58 -5.77 30.14 0.77
N ILE A 59 -4.50 30.15 0.41
CA ILE A 59 -3.46 30.94 1.05
C ILE A 59 -3.22 32.22 0.26
N CYS A 60 -3.26 33.35 0.94
CA CYS A 60 -3.21 34.69 0.37
C CYS A 60 -2.08 35.52 1.00
N GLU A 61 -1.48 36.39 0.19
CA GLU A 61 -0.58 37.45 0.65
C GLU A 61 -1.38 38.74 0.85
N ALA A 62 -1.46 39.23 2.09
CA ALA A 62 -2.16 40.46 2.39
C ALA A 62 -1.35 41.35 3.35
N GLY A 63 -0.86 42.49 2.85
CA GLY A 63 -0.25 43.52 3.67
C GLY A 63 -1.28 44.34 4.47
N ASP A 64 -2.48 44.55 3.90
CA ASP A 64 -3.61 45.20 4.56
C ASP A 64 -4.69 44.16 4.86
N LEU A 65 -4.63 43.58 6.06
CA LEU A 65 -5.56 42.54 6.52
C LEU A 65 -6.99 43.06 6.67
N GLU A 66 -7.18 44.35 6.96
CA GLU A 66 -8.51 44.93 7.11
C GLU A 66 -9.18 45.13 5.75
N ARG A 67 -8.40 45.47 4.72
CA ARG A 67 -8.89 45.45 3.34
C ARG A 67 -9.27 44.04 2.90
N PHE A 68 -8.42 43.04 3.17
CA PHE A 68 -8.72 41.64 2.87
C PHE A 68 -10.06 41.22 3.51
N LEU A 69 -10.25 41.50 4.81
CA LEU A 69 -11.49 41.16 5.51
C LEU A 69 -12.74 41.85 4.93
N ARG A 70 -12.65 43.13 4.58
CA ARG A 70 -13.77 43.84 3.94
C ARG A 70 -14.12 43.23 2.58
N GLU A 71 -13.13 42.85 1.79
CA GLU A 71 -13.34 42.23 0.49
C GLU A 71 -13.92 40.81 0.62
N THR A 72 -13.44 40.00 1.55
CA THR A 72 -14.03 38.67 1.82
C THR A 72 -15.43 38.77 2.41
N GLU A 73 -15.70 39.76 3.26
CA GLU A 73 -17.04 39.99 3.83
C GLU A 73 -18.03 40.42 2.75
N ALA A 74 -17.65 41.36 1.89
CA ALA A 74 -18.50 41.82 0.79
C ALA A 74 -18.89 40.69 -0.18
N ASN A 75 -17.99 39.72 -0.40
CA ASN A 75 -18.19 38.64 -1.37
C ASN A 75 -18.74 37.34 -0.78
N PHE A 76 -18.44 37.02 0.49
CA PHE A 76 -18.70 35.69 1.05
C PHE A 76 -19.54 35.69 2.34
N ALA A 77 -19.86 36.85 2.94
CA ALA A 77 -20.62 36.89 4.19
C ALA A 77 -22.03 36.31 4.12
N HIS A 78 -22.59 36.20 2.92
CA HIS A 78 -23.91 35.60 2.68
C HIS A 78 -23.88 34.07 2.62
N LEU A 79 -22.70 33.45 2.62
CA LEU A 79 -22.52 32.00 2.55
C LEU A 79 -22.67 31.36 3.93
N ASP A 80 -23.07 30.09 3.93
CA ASP A 80 -23.28 29.33 5.16
C ASP A 80 -21.99 29.21 5.97
N GLY A 81 -22.11 29.36 7.29
CA GLY A 81 -20.99 29.26 8.21
C GLY A 81 -19.91 30.33 8.05
N TYR A 82 -20.17 31.46 7.35
CA TYR A 82 -19.19 32.53 7.23
C TYR A 82 -18.74 33.04 8.61
N SER A 83 -17.43 33.04 8.83
CA SER A 83 -16.79 33.60 10.02
C SER A 83 -15.41 34.11 9.68
N SER A 84 -14.92 35.08 10.45
CA SER A 84 -13.55 35.56 10.34
C SER A 84 -12.88 35.67 11.71
N ARG A 85 -11.57 35.42 11.76
CA ARG A 85 -10.76 35.46 12.98
C ARG A 85 -9.43 36.14 12.72
N ARG A 86 -9.10 37.13 13.55
CA ARG A 86 -7.76 37.72 13.66
C ARG A 86 -6.93 36.95 14.68
N HIS A 87 -5.69 36.67 14.36
CA HIS A 87 -4.76 35.97 15.26
C HIS A 87 -3.30 36.24 14.86
N LEU A 88 -2.37 35.65 15.61
CA LEU A 88 -0.95 35.64 15.25
C LEU A 88 -0.58 34.25 14.72
N SER A 89 0.10 34.20 13.58
CA SER A 89 0.70 32.98 13.01
C SER A 89 2.16 33.28 12.70
N GLN A 90 3.08 32.46 13.23
CA GLN A 90 4.53 32.71 13.12
C GLN A 90 4.92 34.15 13.51
N GLU A 91 4.30 34.67 14.59
CA GLU A 91 4.49 36.04 15.11
C GLU A 91 4.01 37.17 14.17
N LEU A 92 3.41 36.83 13.03
CA LEU A 92 2.82 37.79 12.10
C LEU A 92 1.31 37.93 12.32
N PRO A 93 0.75 39.14 12.20
CA PRO A 93 -0.70 39.33 12.18
C PRO A 93 -1.29 38.58 11.00
N SER A 94 -2.33 37.80 11.26
CA SER A 94 -2.95 36.91 10.30
C SER A 94 -4.47 36.91 10.45
N VAL A 95 -5.16 36.60 9.37
CA VAL A 95 -6.62 36.42 9.35
C VAL A 95 -6.98 35.09 8.72
N THR A 96 -7.96 34.43 9.32
CA THR A 96 -8.61 33.25 8.75
C THR A 96 -10.07 33.59 8.50
N VAL A 97 -10.56 33.30 7.31
CA VAL A 97 -11.97 33.39 6.94
C VAL A 97 -12.45 31.98 6.59
N SER A 98 -13.56 31.54 7.18
CA SER A 98 -14.10 30.21 6.93
C SER A 98 -15.56 30.33 6.51
N PHE A 99 -15.99 29.51 5.55
CA PHE A 99 -17.38 29.40 5.10
C PHE A 99 -17.61 28.04 4.42
N ARG A 100 -18.85 27.74 4.04
CA ARG A 100 -19.22 26.54 3.32
C ARG A 100 -19.85 26.88 1.97
N TRP A 101 -19.49 26.10 0.96
CA TRP A 101 -20.16 26.12 -0.34
C TRP A 101 -20.27 24.70 -0.88
N LYS A 102 -21.52 24.25 -1.08
CA LYS A 102 -21.84 22.86 -1.43
C LYS A 102 -21.22 21.88 -0.42
N ASP A 103 -20.52 20.86 -0.92
CA ASP A 103 -19.89 19.83 -0.10
C ASP A 103 -18.56 20.27 0.53
N TRP A 104 -18.12 21.51 0.27
CA TRP A 104 -16.80 21.99 0.69
C TRP A 104 -16.88 22.99 1.83
N ALA A 105 -16.04 22.77 2.83
CA ALA A 105 -15.60 23.81 3.76
C ALA A 105 -14.42 24.55 3.12
N PHE A 106 -14.43 25.87 3.18
CA PHE A 106 -13.37 26.74 2.72
C PHE A 106 -12.68 27.37 3.92
N GLU A 107 -11.36 27.46 3.84
CA GLU A 107 -10.53 28.26 4.75
C GLU A 107 -9.62 29.18 3.93
N LEU A 108 -9.86 30.48 4.01
CA LEU A 108 -9.00 31.50 3.42
C LEU A 108 -8.06 32.01 4.51
N PHE A 109 -6.76 31.86 4.31
CA PHE A 109 -5.75 32.33 5.24
C PHE A 109 -4.93 33.44 4.60
N ALA A 110 -4.79 34.58 5.28
CA ALA A 110 -4.01 35.71 4.79
C ALA A 110 -3.08 36.30 5.86
N GLN A 111 -1.85 36.63 5.44
CA GLN A 111 -0.81 37.25 6.28
C GLN A 111 0.12 38.10 5.39
N PRO A 112 0.93 39.02 5.95
CA PRO A 112 1.82 39.90 5.19
C PRO A 112 3.11 39.17 4.73
N ARG A 113 2.93 38.06 4.01
CA ARG A 113 4.00 37.22 3.46
C ARG A 113 3.51 36.56 2.18
N GLU A 114 4.37 36.49 1.18
CA GLU A 114 4.11 35.81 -0.10
C GLU A 114 3.50 34.42 0.12
N ALA A 115 2.36 34.14 -0.53
CA ALA A 115 1.56 32.92 -0.33
C ALA A 115 2.40 31.63 -0.46
N VAL A 116 3.24 31.55 -1.49
CA VAL A 116 4.11 30.38 -1.73
C VAL A 116 5.17 30.15 -0.66
N ARG A 117 5.53 31.18 0.13
CA ARG A 117 6.51 31.09 1.22
C ARG A 117 5.88 30.75 2.56
N GLN A 118 4.55 30.67 2.65
CA GLN A 118 3.84 30.34 3.89
C GLN A 118 3.87 28.83 4.14
N ASN A 119 3.72 28.42 5.41
CA ASN A 119 3.98 27.04 5.83
C ASN A 119 3.06 26.02 5.13
N ALA A 120 1.76 26.33 4.98
CA ALA A 120 0.82 25.45 4.28
C ALA A 120 1.27 25.12 2.84
N CYS A 121 1.78 26.13 2.12
CA CYS A 121 2.33 25.94 0.77
C CYS A 121 3.63 25.13 0.79
N ARG A 122 4.54 25.44 1.73
CA ARG A 122 5.83 24.72 1.87
C ARG A 122 5.63 23.24 2.21
N HIS A 123 4.70 22.93 3.12
CA HIS A 123 4.32 21.56 3.43
C HIS A 123 3.77 20.82 2.23
N MET A 124 2.77 21.40 1.55
CA MET A 124 2.20 20.79 0.34
C MET A 124 3.27 20.53 -0.73
N VAL A 125 4.28 21.41 -0.85
CA VAL A 125 5.41 21.20 -1.77
C VAL A 125 6.26 20.00 -1.34
N ALA A 126 6.64 19.89 -0.07
CA ALA A 126 7.41 18.74 0.43
C ALA A 126 6.63 17.43 0.25
N GLU A 127 5.36 17.42 0.65
CA GLU A 127 4.44 16.29 0.52
C GLU A 127 4.25 15.86 -0.93
N GLY A 128 3.97 16.81 -1.82
CA GLY A 128 3.79 16.56 -3.25
C GLY A 128 5.05 16.00 -3.92
N ARG A 129 6.23 16.48 -3.52
CA ARG A 129 7.52 15.95 -4.01
C ARG A 129 7.74 14.51 -3.54
N LEU A 130 7.53 14.21 -2.26
CA LEU A 130 7.62 12.85 -1.72
C LEU A 130 6.65 11.89 -2.44
N LEU A 131 5.40 12.32 -2.68
CA LEU A 131 4.41 11.51 -3.42
C LEU A 131 4.79 11.27 -4.87
N LYS A 132 5.40 12.25 -5.54
CA LYS A 132 5.86 12.11 -6.93
C LYS A 132 6.96 11.05 -7.05
N LEU A 133 7.89 11.03 -6.10
CA LEU A 133 8.98 10.06 -6.06
C LEU A 133 8.51 8.66 -5.63
N SER A 134 7.40 8.56 -4.88
CA SER A 134 6.92 7.29 -4.29
C SER A 134 5.86 6.54 -5.11
N GLY A 135 5.35 7.13 -6.19
CA GLY A 135 4.28 6.52 -7.01
C GLY A 135 2.88 6.51 -6.38
N ALA A 136 1.94 5.79 -7.02
CA ALA A 136 0.51 5.85 -6.70
C ALA A 136 0.14 5.17 -5.36
N GLU A 137 0.90 4.17 -4.93
CA GLU A 137 0.63 3.42 -3.69
C GLU A 137 0.75 4.31 -2.45
N ALA A 138 1.65 5.31 -2.47
CA ALA A 138 1.86 6.22 -1.35
C ALA A 138 0.63 7.05 -1.04
N ARG A 139 -0.06 7.60 -2.05
CA ARG A 139 -1.31 8.37 -1.86
C ARG A 139 -2.37 7.54 -1.14
N SER A 140 -2.54 6.29 -1.57
CA SER A 140 -3.51 5.37 -0.97
C SER A 140 -3.18 5.01 0.48
N ALA A 141 -1.90 4.91 0.83
CA ALA A 141 -1.48 4.69 2.21
C ALA A 141 -1.68 5.94 3.09
N ILE A 142 -1.35 7.13 2.58
CA ILE A 142 -1.58 8.39 3.30
C ILE A 142 -3.06 8.61 3.57
N ARG A 143 -3.95 8.38 2.58
CA ARG A 143 -5.41 8.48 2.78
C ARG A 143 -5.90 7.53 3.87
N ARG A 144 -5.46 6.27 3.86
CA ARG A 144 -5.83 5.30 4.90
C ARG A 144 -5.41 5.74 6.31
N LEU A 145 -4.20 6.29 6.46
CA LEU A 145 -3.76 6.84 7.75
C LEU A 145 -4.62 8.03 8.18
N LYS A 146 -5.00 8.90 7.24
CA LYS A 146 -5.88 10.04 7.53
C LYS A 146 -7.30 9.61 7.88
N GLU A 147 -7.84 8.59 7.22
CA GLU A 147 -9.15 7.99 7.55
C GLU A 147 -9.18 7.39 8.96
N GLN A 148 -8.02 6.98 9.49
CA GLN A 148 -7.85 6.55 10.88
C GLN A 148 -7.73 7.72 11.88
N GLY A 149 -7.95 8.95 11.44
CA GLY A 149 -7.94 10.16 12.28
C GLY A 149 -6.58 10.87 12.35
N MET A 150 -5.58 10.45 11.57
CA MET A 150 -4.28 11.11 11.53
C MET A 150 -4.33 12.43 10.74
N LYS A 151 -3.68 13.48 11.23
CA LYS A 151 -3.43 14.70 10.43
C LYS A 151 -2.45 14.41 9.28
N THR A 152 -2.38 15.30 8.29
CA THR A 152 -1.56 15.10 7.09
C THR A 152 -0.08 14.94 7.41
N GLU A 153 0.51 15.87 8.17
CA GLU A 153 1.94 15.89 8.45
C GLU A 153 2.39 14.64 9.23
N PRO A 154 1.69 14.21 10.32
CA PRO A 154 1.99 12.94 10.97
C PRO A 154 1.78 11.71 10.07
N ALA A 155 0.81 11.74 9.14
CA ALA A 155 0.60 10.65 8.19
C ALA A 155 1.81 10.50 7.25
N PHE A 156 2.33 11.61 6.75
CA PHE A 156 3.57 11.62 5.97
C PHE A 156 4.77 11.17 6.79
N ALA A 157 4.95 11.69 8.00
CA ALA A 157 6.05 11.29 8.87
C ALA A 157 6.03 9.79 9.19
N ARG A 158 4.86 9.24 9.52
CA ARG A 158 4.69 7.79 9.75
C ARG A 158 4.98 6.99 8.48
N HIS A 159 4.47 7.44 7.35
CA HIS A 159 4.60 6.71 6.09
C HIS A 159 6.04 6.68 5.56
N PHE A 160 6.75 7.80 5.68
CA PHE A 160 8.14 7.97 5.21
C PHE A 160 9.18 7.75 6.31
N ARG A 161 8.75 7.30 7.51
CA ARG A 161 9.63 7.08 8.67
C ARG A 161 10.49 8.31 9.00
N LEU A 162 9.90 9.50 8.89
CA LEU A 162 10.57 10.75 9.22
C LEU A 162 10.77 10.84 10.74
N SER A 163 11.98 11.19 11.18
CA SER A 163 12.31 11.40 12.59
C SER A 163 12.00 12.82 13.04
N GLY A 164 11.79 12.99 14.35
CA GLY A 164 11.52 14.29 14.96
C GLY A 164 10.06 14.74 14.86
N ASP A 165 9.85 16.05 14.98
CA ASP A 165 8.53 16.65 14.85
C ASP A 165 8.07 16.64 13.37
N PRO A 166 6.90 16.03 13.04
CA PRO A 166 6.42 15.92 11.66
C PRO A 166 6.29 17.26 10.94
N TYR A 167 5.80 18.28 11.66
CA TYR A 167 5.54 19.60 11.10
C TYR A 167 6.86 20.28 10.74
N ALA A 168 7.82 20.34 11.67
CA ALA A 168 9.13 20.91 11.43
C ALA A 168 9.89 20.16 10.31
N ARG A 169 9.88 18.83 10.33
CA ARG A 169 10.64 18.03 9.37
C ARG A 169 10.13 18.21 7.94
N LEU A 170 8.83 18.30 7.72
CA LEU A 170 8.30 18.58 6.37
C LEU A 170 8.65 20.00 5.89
N LEU A 171 8.78 20.98 6.78
CA LEU A 171 9.25 22.33 6.39
C LEU A 171 10.70 22.30 5.93
N GLU A 172 11.57 21.55 6.61
CA GLU A 172 12.96 21.36 6.19
C GLU A 172 13.01 20.69 4.80
N LEU A 173 12.21 19.66 4.59
CA LEU A 173 12.15 18.93 3.32
C LEU A 173 11.58 19.75 2.15
N ALA A 174 10.84 20.82 2.43
CA ALA A 174 10.38 21.74 1.39
C ALA A 174 11.55 22.37 0.63
N ASP A 175 12.64 22.66 1.35
CA ASP A 175 13.84 23.31 0.81
C ASP A 175 14.97 22.30 0.46
N ALA A 176 14.84 21.04 0.89
CA ALA A 176 15.80 19.98 0.59
C ALA A 176 15.90 19.67 -0.91
N GLY A 177 17.04 19.15 -1.36
CA GLY A 177 17.25 18.70 -2.73
C GLY A 177 16.48 17.42 -3.06
N ASP A 178 16.14 17.18 -4.33
CA ASP A 178 15.43 15.96 -4.75
C ASP A 178 16.22 14.68 -4.43
N GLU A 179 17.56 14.74 -4.36
CA GLU A 179 18.42 13.62 -3.92
C GLU A 179 18.16 13.20 -2.46
N GLU A 180 17.95 14.16 -1.55
CA GLU A 180 17.63 13.86 -0.15
C GLU A 180 16.23 13.24 -0.03
N LEU A 181 15.25 13.77 -0.76
CA LEU A 181 13.90 13.21 -0.78
C LEU A 181 13.89 11.80 -1.39
N GLN A 182 14.67 11.58 -2.44
CA GLN A 182 14.84 10.28 -3.07
C GLN A 182 15.43 9.27 -2.07
N ALA A 183 16.46 9.66 -1.32
CA ALA A 183 17.03 8.81 -0.27
C ALA A 183 16.01 8.44 0.82
N ILE A 184 15.10 9.35 1.18
CA ILE A 184 13.99 9.07 2.12
C ILE A 184 13.01 8.05 1.54
N VAL A 185 12.62 8.23 0.27
CA VAL A 185 11.70 7.30 -0.41
C VAL A 185 12.33 5.91 -0.53
N GLU A 186 13.61 5.84 -0.89
CA GLU A 186 14.38 4.60 -0.96
C GLU A 186 14.58 3.96 0.42
N ALA A 187 14.86 4.75 1.45
CA ALA A 187 14.97 4.27 2.83
C ALA A 187 13.63 3.77 3.39
N ARG A 188 12.50 4.27 2.88
CA ARG A 188 11.18 3.71 3.19
C ARG A 188 10.92 2.41 2.44
N MET A 189 11.37 2.30 1.19
CA MET A 189 11.41 1.04 0.47
C MET A 189 12.49 0.10 1.02
N ASP A 190 13.22 0.51 2.07
CA ASP A 190 14.14 -0.35 2.77
C ASP A 190 13.35 -1.41 3.53
N TRP A 191 13.32 -2.58 2.93
CA TRP A 191 12.75 -3.82 3.42
C TRP A 191 13.53 -4.38 4.64
N GLY A 192 13.93 -3.50 5.57
CA GLY A 192 14.81 -3.84 6.69
C GLY A 192 16.21 -4.30 6.25
N LEU A 193 16.67 -3.87 5.08
CA LEU A 193 18.01 -4.15 4.55
C LEU A 193 18.98 -3.05 4.99
N GLU A 194 19.00 -2.74 6.29
CA GLU A 194 19.73 -1.61 6.85
C GLU A 194 21.17 -1.54 6.30
N GLY A 195 21.46 -0.45 5.58
CA GLY A 195 22.83 -0.03 5.25
C GLY A 195 23.53 -0.72 4.07
N SER A 196 22.89 -1.62 3.30
CA SER A 196 23.56 -2.28 2.16
C SER A 196 22.84 -2.06 0.83
N LEU A 197 23.30 -1.07 0.06
CA LEU A 197 22.91 -0.86 -1.35
C LEU A 197 23.03 -2.14 -2.18
N GLU A 198 24.04 -2.96 -1.89
CA GLU A 198 24.29 -4.22 -2.58
C GLU A 198 23.18 -5.25 -2.33
N LYS A 199 22.72 -5.43 -1.07
CA LYS A 199 21.57 -6.31 -0.78
C LYS A 199 20.30 -5.86 -1.50
N ARG A 200 20.06 -4.56 -1.60
CA ARG A 200 18.91 -4.01 -2.35
C ARG A 200 19.00 -4.34 -3.83
N LYS A 201 20.15 -4.09 -4.46
CA LYS A 201 20.40 -4.45 -5.87
C LYS A 201 20.19 -5.94 -6.11
N MET A 202 20.66 -6.81 -5.20
CA MET A 202 20.46 -8.26 -5.32
C MET A 202 18.97 -8.63 -5.33
N VAL A 203 18.18 -8.02 -4.44
CA VAL A 203 16.72 -8.24 -4.42
C VAL A 203 16.09 -7.74 -5.71
N GLU A 204 16.39 -6.53 -6.17
CA GLU A 204 15.84 -5.95 -7.41
C GLU A 204 16.20 -6.78 -8.65
N GLN A 205 17.45 -7.23 -8.74
CA GLN A 205 17.90 -8.12 -9.81
C GLN A 205 17.18 -9.46 -9.75
N THR A 206 16.97 -10.00 -8.55
CA THR A 206 16.21 -11.25 -8.36
C THR A 206 14.75 -11.08 -8.75
N GLU A 207 14.11 -9.97 -8.39
CA GLU A 207 12.74 -9.64 -8.82
C GLU A 207 12.64 -9.58 -10.35
N ALA A 208 13.57 -8.89 -11.00
CA ALA A 208 13.61 -8.81 -12.46
C ALA A 208 13.83 -10.19 -13.10
N TYR A 209 14.73 -11.00 -12.54
CA TYR A 209 14.99 -12.36 -13.01
C TYR A 209 13.75 -13.25 -12.92
N VAL A 210 13.13 -13.34 -11.74
CA VAL A 210 11.95 -14.18 -11.50
C VAL A 210 10.79 -13.74 -12.38
N LYS A 211 10.57 -12.42 -12.51
CA LYS A 211 9.51 -11.88 -13.36
C LYS A 211 9.68 -12.28 -14.83
N GLU A 212 10.92 -12.30 -15.34
CA GLU A 212 11.20 -12.75 -16.70
C GLU A 212 10.98 -14.26 -16.87
N GLN A 213 11.34 -15.07 -15.87
CA GLN A 213 11.12 -16.53 -15.89
C GLN A 213 9.62 -16.88 -15.88
N LEU A 214 8.78 -16.10 -15.18
CA LEU A 214 7.35 -16.37 -14.98
C LEU A 214 6.43 -15.58 -15.93
N LYS A 215 6.96 -14.89 -16.94
CA LYS A 215 6.19 -13.97 -17.80
C LYS A 215 5.04 -14.65 -18.58
N ASP A 216 5.17 -15.96 -18.84
CA ASP A 216 4.21 -16.74 -19.62
C ASP A 216 3.44 -17.77 -18.75
N ASP A 217 3.54 -17.70 -17.42
CA ASP A 217 2.80 -18.58 -16.50
C ASP A 217 1.45 -17.97 -16.11
N PHE A 218 0.36 -18.67 -16.44
CA PHE A 218 -1.03 -18.30 -16.12
C PHE A 218 -1.71 -19.29 -15.16
N SER A 219 -0.96 -20.22 -14.57
CA SER A 219 -1.48 -21.33 -13.75
C SER A 219 -1.87 -20.91 -12.32
N GLY A 220 -1.59 -19.67 -11.95
CA GLY A 220 -1.73 -19.13 -10.58
C GLY A 220 -0.41 -19.06 -9.80
N HIS A 221 0.70 -19.51 -10.37
CA HIS A 221 2.07 -19.30 -9.87
C HIS A 221 2.78 -18.17 -10.63
N ASP A 222 2.00 -17.18 -11.06
CA ASP A 222 2.51 -16.04 -11.81
C ASP A 222 3.40 -15.12 -10.94
N TRP A 223 4.06 -14.16 -11.59
CA TRP A 223 4.82 -13.13 -10.91
C TRP A 223 4.04 -12.43 -9.78
N PHE A 224 2.71 -12.28 -9.93
CA PHE A 224 1.91 -11.60 -8.93
C PHE A 224 1.72 -12.42 -7.65
N HIS A 225 1.64 -13.75 -7.74
CA HIS A 225 1.73 -14.63 -6.57
C HIS A 225 3.05 -14.40 -5.82
N ILE A 226 4.18 -14.53 -6.51
CA ILE A 226 5.51 -14.35 -5.91
C ILE A 226 5.65 -12.97 -5.26
N SER A 227 5.20 -11.92 -5.95
CA SER A 227 5.24 -10.56 -5.44
C SER A 227 4.41 -10.39 -4.15
N ARG A 228 3.23 -11.00 -4.07
CA ARG A 228 2.40 -10.95 -2.84
C ARG A 228 3.02 -11.76 -1.70
N VAL A 229 3.59 -12.92 -1.99
CA VAL A 229 4.28 -13.76 -1.00
C VAL A 229 5.49 -13.00 -0.44
N ALA A 230 6.35 -12.44 -1.31
CA ALA A 230 7.52 -11.66 -0.88
C ALA A 230 7.14 -10.43 -0.03
N ARG A 231 6.08 -9.69 -0.41
CA ARG A 231 5.56 -8.57 0.38
C ARG A 231 5.00 -9.02 1.74
N THR A 232 4.33 -10.17 1.78
CA THR A 232 3.76 -10.72 3.02
C THR A 232 4.87 -11.22 3.94
N ALA A 233 5.86 -11.93 3.39
CA ALA A 233 7.03 -12.41 4.12
C ALA A 233 7.82 -11.25 4.72
N ASP A 234 7.95 -10.14 4.00
CA ASP A 234 8.60 -8.95 4.52
C ASP A 234 7.85 -8.33 5.73
N ALA A 235 6.53 -8.18 5.61
CA ALA A 235 5.71 -7.63 6.70
C ALA A 235 5.74 -8.52 7.96
N ILE A 236 5.66 -9.84 7.78
CA ILE A 236 5.79 -10.81 8.88
C ILE A 236 7.21 -10.77 9.45
N GLY A 237 8.24 -10.73 8.60
CA GLY A 237 9.63 -10.68 9.03
C GLY A 237 9.96 -9.42 9.83
N GLU A 238 9.33 -8.28 9.52
CA GLU A 238 9.44 -7.06 10.33
C GLU A 238 8.84 -7.23 11.73
N GLU A 239 7.63 -7.79 11.83
CA GLU A 239 6.93 -7.99 13.11
C GLU A 239 7.64 -9.05 13.98
N GLU A 240 8.14 -10.11 13.37
CA GLU A 240 8.81 -11.23 14.05
C GLU A 240 10.32 -11.01 14.24
N GLN A 241 10.87 -9.89 13.77
CA GLN A 241 12.31 -9.57 13.82
C GLN A 241 13.20 -10.61 13.12
N ALA A 242 12.70 -11.21 12.04
CA ALA A 242 13.45 -12.16 11.22
C ALA A 242 14.42 -11.44 10.27
N ASN A 243 15.39 -12.17 9.71
CA ASN A 243 16.26 -11.65 8.66
C ASN A 243 15.48 -11.46 7.35
N ARG A 244 14.93 -10.25 7.16
CA ARG A 244 14.09 -9.87 6.02
C ARG A 244 14.78 -10.03 4.66
N PHE A 245 16.10 -9.91 4.59
CA PHE A 245 16.86 -10.16 3.37
C PHE A 245 16.72 -11.61 2.89
N VAL A 246 16.98 -12.55 3.80
CA VAL A 246 16.86 -13.98 3.52
C VAL A 246 15.40 -14.35 3.25
N CYS A 247 14.45 -13.85 4.06
CA CYS A 247 13.03 -14.09 3.83
C CYS A 247 12.60 -13.66 2.42
N ARG A 248 13.06 -12.50 1.96
CA ARG A 248 12.67 -11.97 0.65
C ARG A 248 13.30 -12.74 -0.50
N LEU A 249 14.60 -13.06 -0.44
CA LEU A 249 15.24 -13.87 -1.47
C LEU A 249 14.57 -15.25 -1.56
N ALA A 250 14.34 -15.91 -0.43
CA ALA A 250 13.64 -17.19 -0.39
C ALA A 250 12.21 -17.08 -0.95
N ALA A 251 11.45 -16.07 -0.55
CA ALA A 251 10.09 -15.83 -1.07
C ALA A 251 10.07 -15.54 -2.57
N LEU A 252 11.05 -14.83 -3.12
CA LEU A 252 11.13 -14.58 -4.56
C LEU A 252 11.49 -15.83 -5.36
N LEU A 253 12.31 -16.72 -4.78
CA LEU A 253 12.90 -17.86 -5.48
C LEU A 253 12.18 -19.19 -5.21
N HIS A 254 11.26 -19.27 -4.23
CA HIS A 254 10.70 -20.54 -3.76
C HIS A 254 10.02 -21.39 -4.85
N ASP A 255 9.24 -20.75 -5.73
CA ASP A 255 8.53 -21.46 -6.80
C ASP A 255 9.41 -21.79 -8.01
N LEU A 256 10.59 -21.18 -8.15
CA LEU A 256 11.51 -21.57 -9.23
C LEU A 256 12.06 -22.99 -9.05
N ALA A 257 12.05 -23.49 -7.82
CA ALA A 257 12.50 -24.84 -7.48
C ALA A 257 11.37 -25.90 -7.47
N ASP A 258 10.11 -25.52 -7.76
CA ASP A 258 9.01 -26.49 -7.75
C ASP A 258 9.06 -27.41 -8.98
N ASP A 259 8.81 -28.70 -8.73
CA ASP A 259 8.92 -29.86 -9.64
C ASP A 259 8.11 -29.70 -10.96
N LYS A 260 7.19 -28.74 -10.99
CA LYS A 260 6.25 -28.54 -12.10
C LYS A 260 6.81 -27.67 -13.21
N LEU A 261 7.87 -26.91 -12.95
CA LEU A 261 8.44 -25.95 -13.91
C LEU A 261 9.74 -26.47 -14.57
N ARG A 262 10.43 -27.47 -13.98
CA ARG A 262 11.78 -27.90 -14.40
C ARG A 262 12.00 -29.41 -14.22
N ASP A 263 13.15 -29.93 -14.69
CA ASP A 263 13.59 -31.34 -14.61
C ASP A 263 13.88 -31.84 -13.17
N GLY A 264 13.05 -31.49 -12.19
CA GLY A 264 13.13 -31.95 -10.80
C GLY A 264 13.58 -30.90 -9.78
N GLU A 265 13.15 -31.06 -8.52
CA GLU A 265 13.52 -30.24 -7.34
C GLU A 265 15.03 -29.96 -7.21
N GLU A 266 15.88 -30.95 -7.49
CA GLU A 266 17.35 -30.78 -7.45
C GLU A 266 17.88 -29.80 -8.52
N ALA A 267 17.29 -29.81 -9.73
CA ALA A 267 17.70 -28.91 -10.79
C ALA A 267 17.34 -27.47 -10.45
N GLY A 268 16.14 -27.26 -9.88
CA GLY A 268 15.70 -25.96 -9.40
C GLY A 268 16.55 -25.41 -8.25
N LEU A 269 16.90 -26.24 -7.27
CA LEU A 269 17.79 -25.82 -6.17
C LEU A 269 19.20 -25.43 -6.66
N ARG A 270 19.75 -26.17 -7.63
CA ARG A 270 21.04 -25.82 -8.25
C ARG A 270 20.99 -24.45 -8.93
N GLU A 271 19.95 -24.19 -9.71
CA GLU A 271 19.79 -22.91 -10.39
C GLU A 271 19.64 -21.72 -9.43
N VAL A 272 18.90 -21.91 -8.33
CA VAL A 272 18.80 -20.91 -7.27
C VAL A 272 20.18 -20.63 -6.67
N GLY A 273 20.96 -21.68 -6.40
CA GLY A 273 22.36 -21.55 -5.95
C GLY A 273 23.20 -20.75 -6.95
N ASP A 274 23.21 -21.17 -8.22
CA ASP A 274 23.96 -20.52 -9.30
C ASP A 274 23.54 -19.05 -9.50
N TRP A 275 22.26 -18.72 -9.29
CA TRP A 275 21.76 -17.35 -9.34
C TRP A 275 22.31 -16.50 -8.19
N LEU A 276 22.25 -17.00 -6.96
CA LEU A 276 22.74 -16.28 -5.78
C LEU A 276 24.27 -16.11 -5.82
N GLU A 277 25.01 -17.10 -6.32
CA GLU A 277 26.46 -17.00 -6.57
C GLU A 277 26.79 -15.93 -7.61
N ARG A 278 26.02 -15.86 -8.71
CA ARG A 278 26.17 -14.80 -9.73
C ARG A 278 25.92 -13.40 -9.17
N LEU A 279 25.02 -13.28 -8.19
CA LEU A 279 24.78 -12.06 -7.44
C LEU A 279 25.83 -11.76 -6.36
N GLN A 280 26.83 -12.64 -6.18
CA GLN A 280 27.87 -12.53 -5.16
C GLN A 280 27.30 -12.51 -3.72
N ALA A 281 26.20 -13.22 -3.47
CA ALA A 281 25.70 -13.43 -2.13
C ALA A 281 26.71 -14.22 -1.28
N ASP A 282 26.77 -13.94 0.03
CA ASP A 282 27.65 -14.68 0.94
C ASP A 282 27.15 -16.11 1.16
N GLU A 283 28.07 -17.03 1.50
CA GLU A 283 27.76 -18.45 1.71
C GLU A 283 26.63 -18.69 2.73
N GLY A 284 26.54 -17.84 3.77
CA GLY A 284 25.48 -17.92 4.77
C GLY A 284 24.10 -17.61 4.20
N THR A 285 24.00 -16.54 3.41
CA THR A 285 22.78 -16.18 2.68
C THR A 285 22.37 -17.27 1.70
N ILE A 286 23.31 -17.83 0.94
CA ILE A 286 23.05 -18.90 -0.03
C ILE A 286 22.50 -20.14 0.68
N ALA A 287 23.21 -20.61 1.72
CA ALA A 287 22.82 -21.79 2.48
C ALA A 287 21.42 -21.63 3.12
N ALA A 288 21.18 -20.49 3.78
CA ALA A 288 19.89 -20.22 4.43
C ALA A 288 18.74 -20.15 3.41
N THR A 289 18.96 -19.52 2.25
CA THR A 289 17.94 -19.42 1.20
C THR A 289 17.60 -20.79 0.62
N LEU A 290 18.61 -21.61 0.31
CA LEU A 290 18.41 -22.96 -0.22
C LEU A 290 17.73 -23.89 0.81
N GLU A 291 18.08 -23.79 2.08
CA GLU A 291 17.45 -24.56 3.16
C GLU A 291 15.94 -24.27 3.22
N ILE A 292 15.55 -23.00 3.23
CA ILE A 292 14.14 -22.58 3.26
C ILE A 292 13.39 -23.13 2.04
N ILE A 293 13.94 -22.95 0.83
CA ILE A 293 13.28 -23.38 -0.41
C ILE A 293 13.10 -24.90 -0.44
N SER A 294 14.10 -25.66 0.00
CA SER A 294 14.02 -27.13 0.02
C SER A 294 12.93 -27.67 0.98
N THR A 295 12.51 -26.87 1.97
CA THR A 295 11.61 -27.31 3.04
C THR A 295 10.23 -26.67 2.99
N ILE A 296 10.01 -25.66 2.13
CA ILE A 296 8.77 -24.88 2.12
C ILE A 296 7.56 -25.61 1.52
N SER A 297 7.75 -26.40 0.45
CA SER A 297 6.64 -26.99 -0.32
C SER A 297 5.81 -27.98 0.48
N TYR A 298 4.48 -27.81 0.45
CA TYR A 298 3.52 -28.67 1.13
C TYR A 298 3.36 -30.03 0.40
N LYS A 299 4.19 -31.02 0.74
CA LYS A 299 4.10 -32.41 0.25
C LYS A 299 3.39 -33.34 1.26
N GLY A 300 2.13 -33.04 1.60
CA GLY A 300 1.23 -34.01 2.26
C GLY A 300 1.53 -34.38 3.72
N GLY A 301 2.12 -33.47 4.52
CA GLY A 301 2.16 -33.61 5.99
C GLY A 301 3.27 -34.49 6.59
N GLY A 302 4.27 -34.90 5.81
CA GLY A 302 5.37 -35.77 6.29
C GLY A 302 6.75 -35.11 6.48
N ARG A 303 6.88 -33.80 6.24
CA ARG A 303 8.16 -33.08 6.43
C ARG A 303 8.31 -32.60 7.88
N PRO A 304 9.53 -32.57 8.44
CA PRO A 304 9.78 -31.98 9.74
C PRO A 304 9.34 -30.50 9.76
N PRO A 305 8.95 -29.97 10.93
CA PRO A 305 8.55 -28.57 11.05
C PRO A 305 9.69 -27.65 10.63
N MET A 306 9.33 -26.52 10.02
CA MET A 306 10.28 -25.52 9.55
C MET A 306 11.12 -24.99 10.72
N ALA A 307 12.43 -25.19 10.66
CA ALA A 307 13.32 -25.01 11.81
C ALA A 307 13.72 -23.54 12.03
N THR A 308 13.91 -22.78 10.95
CA THR A 308 14.38 -21.40 11.01
C THR A 308 13.21 -20.43 11.10
N LEU A 309 13.42 -19.29 11.78
CA LEU A 309 12.42 -18.23 11.87
C LEU A 309 12.12 -17.66 10.47
N GLU A 310 13.14 -17.45 9.67
CA GLU A 310 13.02 -16.99 8.29
C GLU A 310 12.21 -17.97 7.44
N GLY A 311 12.46 -19.27 7.57
CA GLY A 311 11.67 -20.28 6.88
C GLY A 311 10.21 -20.28 7.33
N GLN A 312 9.94 -20.11 8.63
CA GLN A 312 8.59 -20.01 9.17
C GLN A 312 7.84 -18.80 8.62
N VAL A 313 8.53 -17.66 8.52
CA VAL A 313 8.02 -16.42 7.92
C VAL A 313 7.61 -16.64 6.45
N VAL A 314 8.50 -17.22 5.64
CA VAL A 314 8.25 -17.43 4.21
C VAL A 314 7.15 -18.48 4.00
N GLN A 315 7.16 -19.55 4.79
CA GLN A 315 6.12 -20.59 4.73
C GLN A 315 4.73 -20.05 5.12
N ASP A 316 4.66 -19.20 6.15
CA ASP A 316 3.40 -18.54 6.52
C ASP A 316 2.94 -17.60 5.39
N ALA A 317 3.84 -16.83 4.80
CA ALA A 317 3.53 -15.91 3.71
C ALA A 317 2.94 -16.63 2.48
N ASP A 318 3.53 -17.76 2.08
CA ASP A 318 3.02 -18.59 0.99
C ASP A 318 1.63 -19.16 1.32
N ARG A 319 1.47 -19.78 2.49
CA ARG A 319 0.18 -20.33 2.95
C ARG A 319 -0.91 -19.28 3.07
N LEU A 320 -0.55 -18.06 3.47
CA LEU A 320 -1.47 -16.94 3.55
C LEU A 320 -2.02 -16.55 2.18
N ASP A 321 -1.23 -16.59 1.11
CA ASP A 321 -1.70 -16.26 -0.26
C ASP A 321 -2.74 -17.27 -0.78
N ALA A 322 -2.77 -18.47 -0.22
CA ALA A 322 -3.77 -19.49 -0.54
C ALA A 322 -5.14 -19.27 0.15
N ILE A 323 -5.26 -18.33 1.09
CA ILE A 323 -6.49 -18.08 1.86
C ILE A 323 -6.97 -16.62 1.77
N GLY A 324 -8.21 -16.38 2.23
CA GLY A 324 -8.87 -15.07 2.13
C GLY A 324 -9.38 -14.78 0.72
N ALA A 325 -9.60 -13.50 0.40
CA ALA A 325 -10.19 -13.09 -0.89
C ALA A 325 -9.41 -13.57 -2.12
N VAL A 326 -8.07 -13.50 -2.08
CA VAL A 326 -7.21 -13.99 -3.16
C VAL A 326 -7.29 -15.52 -3.27
N GLY A 327 -7.26 -16.23 -2.13
CA GLY A 327 -7.41 -17.68 -2.07
C GLY A 327 -8.73 -18.17 -2.70
N ILE A 328 -9.84 -17.49 -2.40
CA ILE A 328 -11.16 -17.73 -3.01
C ILE A 328 -11.07 -17.63 -4.53
N ALA A 329 -10.57 -16.49 -5.05
CA ALA A 329 -10.45 -16.27 -6.49
C ALA A 329 -9.58 -17.33 -7.17
N ARG A 330 -8.43 -17.67 -6.58
CA ARG A 330 -7.50 -18.68 -7.09
C ARG A 330 -8.13 -20.07 -7.18
N VAL A 331 -8.87 -20.50 -6.15
CA VAL A 331 -9.49 -21.84 -6.15
C VAL A 331 -10.53 -21.97 -7.25
N PHE A 332 -11.37 -20.95 -7.47
CA PHE A 332 -12.36 -21.01 -8.55
C PHE A 332 -11.71 -20.88 -9.94
N ALA A 333 -10.71 -20.02 -10.10
CA ALA A 333 -9.98 -19.89 -11.36
C ALA A 333 -9.29 -21.21 -11.75
N TYR A 334 -8.54 -21.82 -10.83
CA TYR A 334 -7.89 -23.10 -11.05
C TYR A 334 -8.91 -24.21 -11.33
N SER A 335 -10.00 -24.27 -10.54
CA SER A 335 -11.05 -25.28 -10.74
C SER A 335 -11.68 -25.16 -12.13
N GLY A 336 -11.95 -23.93 -12.59
CA GLY A 336 -12.41 -23.67 -13.96
C GLY A 336 -11.42 -24.14 -15.02
N ALA A 337 -10.13 -23.82 -14.86
CA ALA A 337 -9.07 -24.20 -15.80
C ALA A 337 -8.90 -25.73 -15.94
N VAL A 338 -9.08 -26.48 -14.85
CA VAL A 338 -8.95 -27.96 -14.85
C VAL A 338 -10.28 -28.70 -15.06
N GLY A 339 -11.39 -27.98 -15.27
CA GLY A 339 -12.73 -28.55 -15.48
C GLY A 339 -13.36 -29.17 -14.22
N ARG A 340 -12.96 -28.70 -13.03
CA ARG A 340 -13.52 -29.13 -11.74
C ARG A 340 -14.80 -28.32 -11.43
N PRO A 341 -15.93 -28.96 -11.05
CA PRO A 341 -17.15 -28.24 -10.69
C PRO A 341 -16.96 -27.28 -9.50
N ILE A 342 -17.75 -26.20 -9.49
CA ILE A 342 -17.79 -25.24 -8.37
C ILE A 342 -18.24 -25.94 -7.09
N HIS A 343 -19.41 -26.59 -7.13
CA HIS A 343 -19.99 -27.31 -6.00
C HIS A 343 -20.86 -28.47 -6.50
N ASP A 344 -20.96 -29.52 -5.68
CA ASP A 344 -21.81 -30.69 -5.88
C ASP A 344 -22.31 -31.12 -4.49
N PRO A 345 -23.61 -30.96 -4.18
CA PRO A 345 -24.19 -31.36 -2.90
C PRO A 345 -24.07 -32.87 -2.62
N GLY A 346 -23.92 -33.71 -3.66
CA GLY A 346 -23.69 -35.14 -3.52
C GLY A 346 -22.26 -35.50 -3.12
N PHE A 347 -21.31 -34.55 -3.22
CA PHE A 347 -19.91 -34.76 -2.88
C PHE A 347 -19.61 -34.27 -1.46
N SER A 348 -19.26 -35.19 -0.56
CA SER A 348 -18.82 -34.85 0.79
C SER A 348 -17.30 -34.56 0.84
N PRO A 349 -16.85 -33.45 1.44
CA PRO A 349 -15.43 -33.17 1.60
C PRO A 349 -14.72 -34.27 2.38
N ARG A 350 -13.52 -34.66 1.93
CA ARG A 350 -12.71 -35.69 2.59
C ARG A 350 -12.03 -35.14 3.86
N ALA A 351 -11.99 -35.95 4.91
CA ALA A 351 -11.36 -35.57 6.18
C ALA A 351 -9.83 -35.47 6.04
N ALA A 352 -9.21 -36.41 5.32
CA ALA A 352 -7.80 -36.44 4.97
C ALA A 352 -7.64 -36.82 3.50
N LEU A 353 -6.64 -36.24 2.82
CA LEU A 353 -6.31 -36.55 1.43
C LEU A 353 -5.01 -37.35 1.38
N THR A 354 -5.00 -38.45 0.62
CA THR A 354 -3.76 -39.10 0.18
C THR A 354 -3.03 -38.24 -0.86
N PRO A 355 -1.71 -38.41 -1.08
CA PRO A 355 -0.98 -37.69 -2.13
C PRO A 355 -1.55 -37.93 -3.53
N GLU A 356 -2.12 -39.10 -3.81
CA GLU A 356 -2.82 -39.40 -5.07
C GLU A 356 -4.11 -38.60 -5.18
N GLU A 357 -4.95 -38.59 -4.14
CA GLU A 357 -6.21 -37.82 -4.12
C GLU A 357 -5.97 -36.30 -4.17
N TYR A 358 -4.89 -35.82 -3.57
CA TYR A 358 -4.50 -34.41 -3.61
C TYR A 358 -4.11 -33.95 -5.03
N ARG A 359 -3.47 -34.82 -5.81
CA ARG A 359 -3.10 -34.55 -7.21
C ARG A 359 -4.23 -34.88 -8.18
N GLY A 360 -5.21 -35.66 -7.75
CA GLY A 360 -6.39 -36.03 -8.53
C GLY A 360 -7.28 -34.84 -8.88
N ARG A 361 -8.09 -35.03 -9.93
CA ARG A 361 -9.08 -34.03 -10.36
C ARG A 361 -10.43 -34.16 -9.66
N GLU A 362 -10.63 -35.22 -8.87
CA GLU A 362 -11.87 -35.51 -8.17
C GLU A 362 -12.15 -34.52 -7.03
N GLY A 363 -13.40 -34.07 -6.95
CA GLY A 363 -13.90 -33.13 -5.95
C GLY A 363 -14.47 -31.85 -6.57
N THR A 364 -14.72 -30.85 -5.73
CA THR A 364 -15.28 -29.55 -6.13
C THR A 364 -14.45 -28.40 -5.58
N ALA A 365 -14.60 -27.21 -6.16
CA ALA A 365 -13.95 -26.01 -5.67
C ALA A 365 -14.31 -25.75 -4.19
N ILE A 366 -15.60 -25.87 -3.85
CA ILE A 366 -16.09 -25.71 -2.48
C ILE A 366 -15.57 -26.81 -1.54
N ALA A 367 -15.51 -28.07 -1.98
CA ALA A 367 -14.93 -29.13 -1.15
C ALA A 367 -13.46 -28.84 -0.79
N HIS A 368 -12.71 -28.19 -1.69
CA HIS A 368 -11.32 -27.82 -1.43
C HIS A 368 -11.14 -26.83 -0.27
N PHE A 369 -12.15 -25.99 0.02
CA PHE A 369 -12.13 -25.12 1.20
C PHE A 369 -12.02 -25.96 2.47
N TYR A 370 -12.86 -26.98 2.60
CA TYR A 370 -12.90 -27.86 3.77
C TYR A 370 -11.75 -28.87 3.80
N GLU A 371 -11.34 -29.37 2.64
CA GLU A 371 -10.27 -30.36 2.54
C GLU A 371 -8.91 -29.75 2.90
N LYS A 372 -8.66 -28.49 2.52
CA LYS A 372 -7.36 -27.82 2.67
C LYS A 372 -7.46 -26.41 3.27
N LEU A 373 -8.12 -25.46 2.59
CA LEU A 373 -7.90 -24.03 2.85
C LEU A 373 -8.25 -23.62 4.28
N LEU A 374 -9.37 -24.11 4.82
CA LEU A 374 -9.81 -23.80 6.17
C LEU A 374 -8.87 -24.36 7.24
N LYS A 375 -8.11 -25.42 6.92
CA LYS A 375 -7.13 -26.04 7.83
C LYS A 375 -5.80 -25.29 7.87
N LEU A 376 -5.52 -24.41 6.90
CA LEU A 376 -4.21 -23.73 6.81
C LEU A 376 -3.96 -22.77 7.97
N LYS A 377 -5.00 -22.16 8.55
CA LYS A 377 -4.90 -21.27 9.71
C LYS A 377 -4.17 -21.94 10.89
N ASP A 378 -4.48 -23.21 11.15
CA ASP A 378 -3.94 -23.94 12.29
C ASP A 378 -2.50 -24.42 12.05
N GLY A 379 -2.01 -24.32 10.81
CA GLY A 379 -0.64 -24.62 10.43
C GLY A 379 0.29 -23.41 10.38
N MET A 380 -0.13 -22.22 10.83
CA MET A 380 0.73 -21.03 10.82
C MET A 380 1.77 -21.06 11.94
N ASN A 381 3.01 -20.72 11.61
CA ASN A 381 4.17 -20.84 12.47
C ASN A 381 4.37 -19.60 13.37
N THR A 382 4.24 -18.41 12.80
CA THR A 382 4.54 -17.11 13.43
C THR A 382 3.32 -16.50 14.12
N THR A 383 3.54 -15.56 15.03
CA THR A 383 2.44 -14.85 15.70
C THR A 383 1.70 -13.93 14.72
N ALA A 384 2.45 -13.18 13.90
CA ALA A 384 1.92 -12.37 12.82
C ALA A 384 1.17 -13.21 11.79
N GLY A 385 1.72 -14.36 11.39
CA GLY A 385 1.08 -15.30 10.46
C GLY A 385 -0.24 -15.84 11.00
N ARG A 386 -0.30 -16.26 12.27
CA ARG A 386 -1.55 -16.68 12.93
C ARG A 386 -2.60 -15.57 12.96
N ARG A 387 -2.20 -14.34 13.26
CA ARG A 387 -3.10 -13.17 13.28
C ARG A 387 -3.70 -12.91 11.91
N LEU A 388 -2.86 -12.80 10.88
CA LEU A 388 -3.29 -12.58 9.49
C LEU A 388 -4.16 -13.73 8.97
N ALA A 389 -3.84 -14.97 9.34
CA ALA A 389 -4.62 -16.13 8.93
C ALA A 389 -6.01 -16.16 9.59
N ALA A 390 -6.15 -15.70 10.83
CA ALA A 390 -7.44 -15.60 11.49
C ALA A 390 -8.38 -14.64 10.76
N GLU A 391 -7.89 -13.47 10.35
CA GLU A 391 -8.65 -12.49 9.56
C GLU A 391 -9.07 -13.07 8.19
N ARG A 392 -8.12 -13.66 7.46
CA ARG A 392 -8.40 -14.27 6.14
C ARG A 392 -9.33 -15.47 6.23
N HIS A 393 -9.23 -16.27 7.29
CA HIS A 393 -10.11 -17.41 7.53
C HIS A 393 -11.55 -16.97 7.82
N ALA A 394 -11.74 -15.94 8.67
CA ALA A 394 -13.07 -15.41 8.95
C ALA A 394 -13.78 -14.97 7.67
N PHE A 395 -13.09 -14.25 6.78
CA PHE A 395 -13.63 -13.86 5.49
C PHE A 395 -14.05 -15.04 4.60
N MET A 396 -13.30 -16.15 4.61
CA MET A 396 -13.69 -17.35 3.86
C MET A 396 -14.94 -18.01 4.43
N LEU A 397 -15.14 -17.99 5.75
CA LEU A 397 -16.35 -18.51 6.37
C LEU A 397 -17.57 -17.66 5.98
N GLU A 398 -17.43 -16.33 5.99
CA GLU A 398 -18.48 -15.40 5.52
C GLU A 398 -18.82 -15.63 4.05
N TYR A 399 -17.80 -15.82 3.20
CA TYR A 399 -17.98 -16.16 1.79
C TYR A 399 -18.75 -17.47 1.62
N LEU A 400 -18.39 -18.53 2.37
CA LEU A 400 -19.07 -19.82 2.30
C LEU A 400 -20.52 -19.73 2.79
N GLU A 401 -20.77 -19.00 3.87
CA GLU A 401 -22.14 -18.77 4.36
C GLU A 401 -22.99 -18.08 3.29
N GLN A 402 -22.46 -17.02 2.67
CA GLN A 402 -23.13 -16.32 1.57
C GLN A 402 -23.35 -17.26 0.38
N PHE A 403 -22.33 -18.00 -0.03
CA PHE A 403 -22.40 -18.96 -1.14
C PHE A 403 -23.52 -19.98 -0.94
N TYR A 404 -23.62 -20.61 0.24
CA TYR A 404 -24.69 -21.56 0.53
C TYR A 404 -26.06 -20.88 0.66
N GLY A 405 -26.11 -19.65 1.18
CA GLY A 405 -27.32 -18.84 1.19
C GLY A 405 -27.88 -18.60 -0.21
N GLU A 406 -27.02 -18.18 -1.15
CA GLU A 406 -27.38 -17.97 -2.55
C GLU A 406 -27.72 -19.28 -3.26
N TRP A 407 -26.94 -20.33 -3.03
CA TRP A 407 -27.15 -21.66 -3.63
C TRP A 407 -28.52 -22.25 -3.29
N ASP A 408 -28.96 -22.06 -2.04
CA ASP A 408 -30.28 -22.51 -1.56
C ASP A 408 -31.42 -21.50 -1.85
N GLY A 409 -31.12 -20.35 -2.47
CA GLY A 409 -32.10 -19.29 -2.75
C GLY A 409 -32.60 -18.55 -1.51
N ARG A 410 -31.81 -18.49 -0.43
CA ARG A 410 -32.13 -17.82 0.84
C ARG A 410 -31.62 -16.38 0.94
N ARG A 411 -30.76 -15.94 0.01
CA ARG A 411 -30.22 -14.58 -0.07
C ARG A 411 -30.29 -14.02 -1.48
#